data_AF-A0A3B9HLD0-F1
#
_entry.id   AF-A0A3B9HLD0-F1
#
_cell.length_a   1.000
_cell.length_b   1.000
_cell.length_c   1.000
_cell.angle_alpha   90.00
_cell.angle_beta   90.00
_cell.angle_gamma   90.00
#
_symmetry.space_group_name_H-M   'P 1'
#
loop_
_entity.id
_entity.type
_entity.pdbx_description
1 polymer ?
#
loop_
_entity_poly.entity_id
_entity_poly.type
_entity_poly.pdbx_seq_one_letter_code
_entity_poly.pdbx_strand_id
1 'polypeptide(L)'
;MVLAFFIRNKGFVQTAMFVLVLAGISAIPAFQTGEGAEETVEELAGVDHQQIHVHEHQAQTGMRVTVGAGIIALIGMLWMRSKKVQPMLPVVLVAIAAFTSSYFMTMVGHSGGLIRHPEISADGGGSTPVMQNDHRDDDDD
;
A
#
# COMPACT_ATOMS: atom_id res chain seq x y z
N MET A 1 11.89 5.24 -10.49
CA MET A 1 13.08 4.35 -10.41
C MET A 1 13.43 3.69 -11.74
N VAL A 2 12.45 3.20 -12.52
CA VAL A 2 12.66 2.61 -13.86
C VAL A 2 13.43 3.55 -14.81
N LEU A 3 12.96 4.79 -15.02
CA LEU A 3 13.65 5.76 -15.89
C LEU A 3 15.10 6.03 -15.44
N ALA A 4 15.32 6.14 -14.13
CA ALA A 4 16.64 6.38 -13.58
C ALA A 4 17.62 5.23 -13.85
N PHE A 5 17.13 3.98 -13.90
CA PHE A 5 17.92 2.81 -14.25
C PHE A 5 18.37 2.84 -15.72
N PHE A 6 17.46 3.19 -16.64
CA PHE A 6 17.76 3.24 -18.08
C PHE A 6 18.66 4.43 -18.47
N ILE A 7 18.48 5.59 -17.84
CA ILE A 7 19.22 6.82 -18.19
C ILE A 7 20.69 6.76 -17.69
N ARG A 8 21.06 5.78 -16.85
CA ARG A 8 22.43 5.57 -16.30
C ARG A 8 23.10 6.84 -15.74
N ASN A 9 22.30 7.83 -15.36
CA ASN A 9 22.76 9.09 -14.82
C ASN A 9 22.62 9.07 -13.29
N LYS A 10 23.73 9.33 -12.61
CA LYS A 10 23.81 9.39 -11.14
C LYS A 10 22.79 10.35 -10.54
N GLY A 11 22.56 11.50 -11.18
CA GLY A 11 21.59 12.51 -10.73
C GLY A 11 20.18 11.93 -10.67
N PHE A 12 19.74 11.25 -11.73
CA PHE A 12 18.40 10.64 -11.77
C PHE A 12 18.22 9.57 -10.70
N VAL A 13 19.25 8.75 -10.45
CA VAL A 13 19.17 7.71 -9.41
C VAL A 13 19.12 8.32 -8.00
N GLN A 14 19.91 9.36 -7.76
CA GLN A 14 19.86 10.09 -6.48
C GLN A 14 18.52 10.79 -6.27
N THR A 15 17.96 11.45 -7.30
CA THR A 15 16.63 12.05 -7.22
C THR A 15 15.57 11.00 -6.95
N ALA A 16 15.62 9.85 -7.62
CA ALA A 16 14.66 8.77 -7.40
C ALA A 16 14.77 8.17 -5.99
N MET A 17 15.99 8.02 -5.44
CA MET A 17 16.19 7.62 -4.04
C MET A 17 15.63 8.67 -3.08
N PHE A 18 15.89 9.95 -3.34
CA PHE A 18 15.39 11.05 -2.52
C PHE A 18 13.85 11.11 -2.49
N VAL A 19 13.20 10.95 -3.65
CA VAL A 19 11.72 10.86 -3.71
C VAL A 19 11.20 9.68 -2.90
N LEU A 20 11.88 8.53 -2.94
CA LEU A 20 11.47 7.37 -2.14
C LEU A 20 11.65 7.59 -0.63
N VAL A 21 12.70 8.32 -0.22
CA VAL A 21 12.86 8.78 1.17
C VAL A 21 11.69 9.67 1.60
N LEU A 22 11.34 10.66 0.78
CA LEU A 22 10.20 11.53 1.06
C LEU A 22 8.90 10.75 1.15
N ALA A 23 8.67 9.79 0.26
CA ALA A 23 7.50 8.91 0.31
C ALA A 23 7.42 8.13 1.63
N GLY A 24 8.55 7.59 2.11
CA GLY A 24 8.62 6.91 3.41
C GLY A 24 8.25 7.83 4.58
N ILE A 25 8.76 9.07 4.58
CA ILE A 25 8.44 10.05 5.63
C ILE A 25 6.95 10.44 5.56
N SER A 26 6.43 10.69 4.37
CA SER A 26 5.03 11.08 4.15
C SER A 26 4.02 9.97 4.45
N ALA A 27 4.42 8.69 4.37
CA ALA A 27 3.54 7.56 4.66
C ALA A 27 3.04 7.54 6.11
N ILE A 28 3.85 8.06 7.06
CA ILE A 28 3.50 8.08 8.49
C ILE A 28 2.30 9.00 8.78
N PRO A 29 2.35 10.31 8.48
CA PRO A 29 1.19 11.18 8.70
C PRO A 29 0.01 10.79 7.80
N ALA A 30 0.24 10.23 6.61
CA ALA A 30 -0.84 9.75 5.76
C ALA A 30 -1.64 8.61 6.43
N PHE A 31 -0.96 7.64 7.05
CA PHE A 31 -1.63 6.57 7.79
C PHE A 31 -2.36 7.10 9.03
N GLN A 32 -1.70 7.94 9.85
CA GLN A 32 -2.28 8.49 11.08
C GLN A 32 -3.52 9.36 10.82
N THR A 33 -3.50 10.14 9.74
CA THR A 33 -4.68 10.94 9.33
C THR A 33 -5.80 10.07 8.75
N GLY A 34 -5.47 8.88 8.26
CA GLY A 34 -6.44 7.87 7.83
C GLY A 34 -7.22 7.26 9.00
N GLU A 35 -6.54 6.89 10.09
CA GLU A 35 -7.19 6.38 11.32
C GLU A 35 -8.24 7.38 11.86
N GLY A 36 -7.90 8.68 11.93
CA GLY A 36 -8.87 9.70 12.35
C GLY A 36 -10.02 9.91 11.37
N ALA A 37 -9.79 9.66 10.08
CA ALA A 37 -10.86 9.71 9.08
C ALA A 37 -11.81 8.52 9.23
N GLU A 38 -11.29 7.31 9.48
CA GLU A 38 -12.07 6.09 9.74
C GLU A 38 -13.08 6.28 10.87
N GLU A 39 -12.67 6.77 12.04
CA GLU A 39 -13.56 7.04 13.18
C GLU A 39 -14.71 8.01 12.79
N THR A 40 -14.44 8.95 11.89
CA THR A 40 -15.47 9.91 11.44
C THR A 40 -16.41 9.30 10.42
N VAL A 41 -15.94 8.38 9.58
CA VAL A 41 -16.71 7.84 8.44
C VAL A 41 -17.38 6.51 8.73
N GLU A 42 -16.95 5.77 9.74
CA GLU A 42 -17.52 4.48 10.07
C GLU A 42 -19.02 4.60 10.38
N GLU A 43 -19.45 5.59 11.17
CA GLU A 43 -20.85 5.78 11.55
C GLU A 43 -21.78 6.26 10.41
N LEU A 44 -21.25 6.54 9.21
CA LEU A 44 -22.07 7.03 8.09
C LEU A 44 -22.89 5.91 7.45
N ALA A 45 -24.17 6.20 7.20
CA ALA A 45 -25.06 5.30 6.47
C ALA A 45 -24.55 5.04 5.05
N GLY A 46 -24.45 3.75 4.68
CA GLY A 46 -23.99 3.33 3.35
C GLY A 46 -22.48 3.05 3.24
N VAL A 47 -21.75 3.13 4.35
CA VAL A 47 -20.33 2.77 4.44
C VAL A 47 -20.18 1.35 4.99
N ASP A 48 -19.42 0.50 4.30
CA ASP A 48 -19.11 -0.86 4.77
C ASP A 48 -17.87 -0.84 5.68
N HIS A 49 -18.10 -1.01 6.99
CA HIS A 49 -17.04 -1.11 8.00
C HIS A 49 -16.00 -2.17 7.67
N GLN A 50 -16.42 -3.32 7.09
CA GLN A 50 -15.49 -4.39 6.76
C GLN A 50 -14.51 -3.96 5.66
N GLN A 51 -14.95 -3.16 4.69
CA GLN A 51 -14.07 -2.61 3.65
C GLN A 51 -13.08 -1.59 4.23
N ILE A 52 -13.53 -0.75 5.17
CA ILE A 52 -12.64 0.20 5.85
C ILE A 52 -11.57 -0.54 6.65
N HIS A 53 -11.95 -1.52 7.48
CA HIS A 53 -11.00 -2.30 8.27
C HIS A 53 -9.97 -3.05 7.39
N VAL A 54 -10.40 -3.57 6.23
CA VAL A 54 -9.47 -4.17 5.25
C VAL A 54 -8.51 -3.12 4.67
N HIS A 55 -9.01 -1.93 4.34
CA HIS A 55 -8.18 -0.83 3.87
C HIS A 55 -7.17 -0.38 4.92
N GLU A 56 -7.60 -0.21 6.18
CA GLU A 56 -6.75 0.19 7.30
C GLU A 56 -5.61 -0.81 7.51
N HIS A 57 -5.91 -2.11 7.57
CA HIS A 57 -4.89 -3.16 7.71
C HIS A 57 -3.89 -3.16 6.55
N GLN A 58 -4.37 -2.96 5.32
CA GLN A 58 -3.50 -2.85 4.15
C GLN A 58 -2.66 -1.56 4.19
N ALA A 59 -3.25 -0.44 4.60
CA ALA A 59 -2.60 0.86 4.73
C ALA A 59 -1.49 0.80 5.79
N GLN A 60 -1.73 0.13 6.91
CA GLN A 60 -0.74 -0.11 7.95
C GLN A 60 0.46 -0.90 7.42
N THR A 61 0.19 -1.99 6.68
CA THR A 61 1.24 -2.80 6.06
C THR A 61 2.00 -2.01 5.00
N GLY A 62 1.28 -1.29 4.13
CA GLY A 62 1.85 -0.43 3.09
C GLY A 62 2.72 0.69 3.65
N MET A 63 2.30 1.32 4.74
CA MET A 63 3.08 2.32 5.47
C MET A 63 4.40 1.70 5.95
N ARG A 64 4.36 0.59 6.69
CA ARG A 64 5.58 -0.07 7.21
C ARG A 64 6.57 -0.42 6.10
N VAL A 65 6.07 -0.99 4.99
CA VAL A 65 6.91 -1.35 3.83
C VAL A 65 7.50 -0.10 3.17
N THR A 66 6.71 0.97 3.01
CA THR A 66 7.16 2.21 2.35
C THR A 66 8.16 2.98 3.21
N VAL A 67 7.97 3.02 4.52
CA VAL A 67 8.96 3.53 5.48
C VAL A 67 10.26 2.73 5.37
N GLY A 68 10.20 1.40 5.37
CA GLY A 68 11.37 0.54 5.17
C GLY A 68 12.08 0.82 3.84
N ALA A 69 11.34 0.97 2.74
CA ALA A 69 11.89 1.32 1.44
C ALA A 69 12.57 2.70 1.44
N GLY A 70 11.99 3.68 2.14
CA GLY A 70 12.59 4.99 2.36
C GLY A 70 13.91 4.92 3.14
N ILE A 71 13.99 4.10 4.18
CA ILE A 71 15.23 3.87 4.95
C ILE A 71 16.30 3.22 4.07
N ILE A 72 15.95 2.19 3.29
CA ILE A 72 16.87 1.53 2.36
C ILE A 72 17.37 2.53 1.30
N ALA A 73 16.50 3.40 0.79
CA ALA A 73 16.88 4.48 -0.13
C ALA A 73 17.82 5.51 0.50
N LEU A 74 17.59 5.89 1.76
CA LEU A 74 18.47 6.80 2.48
C LEU A 74 19.87 6.19 2.66
N ILE A 75 19.95 4.94 3.10
CA ILE A 75 21.22 4.21 3.26
C ILE A 75 21.92 4.08 1.91
N GLY A 76 21.21 3.68 0.86
CA GLY A 76 21.74 3.57 -0.50
C GLY A 76 22.29 4.89 -1.03
N MET A 77 21.56 5.98 -0.81
CA MET A 77 21.97 7.33 -1.21
C MET A 77 23.24 7.78 -0.46
N LEU A 78 23.30 7.59 0.86
CA LEU A 78 24.47 7.93 1.68
C LEU A 78 25.69 7.11 1.28
N TRP A 79 25.51 5.81 1.01
CA TRP A 79 26.59 4.93 0.57
C TRP A 79 27.17 5.35 -0.79
N MET A 80 26.32 5.79 -1.70
CA MET A 80 26.74 6.28 -3.02
C MET A 80 27.47 7.63 -2.99
N ARG A 81 27.22 8.47 -1.97
CA ARG A 81 27.78 9.83 -1.88
C ARG A 81 29.31 9.85 -1.86
N SER A 82 29.95 8.83 -1.28
CA SER A 82 31.40 8.76 -1.12
C SER A 82 32.12 8.02 -2.26
N LYS A 83 31.41 7.58 -3.31
CA LYS A 83 31.97 6.74 -4.38
C LYS A 83 32.09 7.50 -5.71
N LYS A 84 33.28 7.45 -6.32
CA LYS A 84 33.55 8.03 -7.66
C LYS A 84 32.77 7.33 -8.78
N VAL A 85 32.51 6.03 -8.64
CA VAL A 85 31.72 5.21 -9.58
C VAL A 85 30.46 4.75 -8.86
N GLN A 86 29.33 4.72 -9.57
CA GLN A 86 28.04 4.32 -8.99
C GLN A 86 28.03 2.81 -8.72
N PRO A 87 27.99 2.35 -7.46
CA PRO A 87 27.87 0.93 -7.15
C PRO A 87 26.48 0.42 -7.56
N MET A 88 26.43 -0.73 -8.23
CA MET A 88 25.17 -1.36 -8.68
C MET A 88 24.34 -1.92 -7.52
N LEU A 89 24.99 -2.42 -6.47
CA LEU A 89 24.33 -3.08 -5.34
C LEU A 89 23.25 -2.21 -4.64
N PRO A 90 23.53 -0.99 -4.15
CA PRO A 90 22.49 -0.16 -3.52
C PRO A 90 21.38 0.23 -4.50
N VAL A 91 21.69 0.37 -5.80
CA VAL A 91 20.68 0.69 -6.82
C VAL A 91 19.70 -0.47 -6.97
N VAL A 92 20.21 -1.71 -7.04
CA VAL A 92 19.38 -2.92 -7.15
C VAL A 92 18.54 -3.11 -5.89
N LEU A 93 19.12 -2.95 -4.70
CA LEU A 93 18.39 -3.08 -3.43
C LEU A 93 17.27 -2.05 -3.31
N VAL A 94 17.54 -0.79 -3.64
CA VAL A 94 16.51 0.25 -3.63
C VAL A 94 15.45 0.00 -4.71
N ALA A 95 15.82 -0.51 -5.89
CA ALA A 95 14.86 -0.86 -6.92
C ALA A 95 13.90 -1.95 -6.44
N ILE A 96 14.41 -3.02 -5.83
CA ILE A 96 13.59 -4.09 -5.24
C ILE A 96 12.66 -3.50 -4.17
N ALA A 97 13.19 -2.70 -3.24
CA ALA A 97 12.38 -2.07 -2.19
C ALA A 97 11.28 -1.17 -2.77
N ALA A 98 11.58 -0.42 -3.84
CA ALA A 98 10.60 0.43 -4.52
C ALA A 98 9.49 -0.40 -5.19
N PHE A 99 9.83 -1.52 -5.84
CA PHE A 99 8.81 -2.41 -6.43
C PHE A 99 7.94 -3.05 -5.37
N THR A 100 8.53 -3.52 -4.26
CA THR A 100 7.76 -4.08 -3.14
C THR A 100 6.82 -3.04 -2.54
N SER A 101 7.32 -1.82 -2.27
CA SER A 101 6.46 -0.72 -1.78
C SER A 101 5.33 -0.39 -2.76
N SER A 102 5.63 -0.35 -4.06
CA SER A 102 4.62 -0.09 -5.09
C SER A 102 3.55 -1.19 -5.13
N TYR A 103 3.90 -2.46 -4.94
CA TYR A 103 2.94 -3.56 -4.86
C TYR A 103 1.95 -3.38 -3.70
N PHE A 104 2.45 -3.09 -2.50
CA PHE A 104 1.58 -2.88 -1.33
C PHE A 104 0.72 -1.61 -1.50
N MET A 105 1.27 -0.54 -2.07
CA MET A 105 0.48 0.67 -2.34
C MET A 105 -0.65 0.44 -3.35
N THR A 106 -0.45 -0.45 -4.33
CA THR A 106 -1.54 -0.89 -5.22
C THR A 106 -2.65 -1.59 -4.45
N MET A 107 -2.31 -2.44 -3.46
CA MET A 107 -3.32 -3.09 -2.61
C MET A 107 -4.10 -2.05 -1.80
N VAL A 108 -3.41 -1.11 -1.15
CA VAL A 108 -4.03 0.00 -0.40
C VAL A 108 -4.98 0.82 -1.29
N GLY A 109 -4.54 1.14 -2.51
CA GLY A 109 -5.38 1.87 -3.47
C GLY A 109 -6.60 1.07 -3.93
N HIS A 110 -6.44 -0.25 -4.12
CA HIS A 110 -7.53 -1.14 -4.49
C HIS A 110 -8.59 -1.22 -3.39
N SER A 111 -8.20 -1.48 -2.13
CA SER A 111 -9.13 -1.47 -1.00
C SER A 111 -9.77 -0.10 -0.78
N GLY A 112 -9.03 0.99 -0.96
CA GLY A 112 -9.60 2.34 -0.90
C GLY A 112 -10.64 2.61 -1.99
N GLY A 113 -10.45 2.05 -3.18
CA GLY A 113 -11.44 2.09 -4.26
C GLY A 113 -12.73 1.36 -3.91
N LEU A 114 -12.64 0.20 -3.26
CA LEU A 114 -13.79 -0.61 -2.84
C LEU A 114 -14.69 0.11 -1.83
N ILE A 115 -14.14 0.99 -0.98
CA ILE A 115 -14.92 1.79 -0.01
C ILE A 115 -15.92 2.71 -0.72
N ARG A 116 -15.53 3.32 -1.86
CA ARG A 116 -16.33 4.33 -2.56
C ARG A 116 -17.05 3.79 -3.80
N HIS A 117 -16.60 2.64 -4.32
CA HIS A 117 -17.14 2.00 -5.50
C HIS A 117 -17.50 0.53 -5.20
N PRO A 118 -18.53 0.25 -4.38
CA PRO A 118 -18.94 -1.11 -4.08
C PRO A 118 -19.37 -1.90 -5.34
N GLU A 119 -19.67 -1.23 -6.44
CA GLU A 119 -19.96 -1.84 -7.74
C GLU A 119 -18.82 -2.70 -8.29
N ILE A 120 -17.55 -2.41 -7.93
CA ILE A 120 -16.41 -3.23 -8.40
C ILE A 120 -16.31 -4.57 -7.66
N SER A 121 -16.98 -4.72 -6.51
CA SER A 121 -17.12 -5.99 -5.80
C SER A 121 -18.19 -6.89 -6.44
N ALA A 122 -19.22 -6.31 -7.06
CA ALA A 122 -20.36 -7.03 -7.59
C ALA A 122 -20.12 -7.61 -9.00
N ASP A 123 -19.26 -6.99 -9.81
CA ASP A 123 -19.04 -7.38 -11.21
C ASP A 123 -17.93 -8.46 -11.39
N GLY A 124 -17.28 -8.89 -10.31
CA GLY A 124 -16.14 -9.82 -10.33
C GLY A 124 -16.44 -11.28 -9.96
N GLY A 125 -17.67 -11.61 -9.56
CA GLY A 125 -18.02 -12.96 -9.11
C GLY A 125 -19.50 -13.22 -9.24
N GLY A 126 -19.85 -14.16 -10.13
CA GLY A 126 -21.22 -14.45 -10.56
C GLY A 126 -22.26 -14.53 -9.44
N SER A 127 -23.41 -13.94 -9.73
CA SER A 127 -24.69 -14.28 -9.13
C SER A 127 -24.90 -15.80 -9.01
N THR A 128 -25.06 -16.32 -7.78
CA THR A 128 -26.10 -17.25 -7.27
C THR A 128 -25.60 -18.11 -6.07
N PRO A 129 -26.48 -18.64 -5.21
CA PRO A 129 -27.72 -18.10 -4.64
C PRO A 129 -27.73 -18.15 -3.09
N VAL A 130 -28.61 -17.36 -2.47
CA VAL A 130 -29.02 -17.55 -1.07
C VAL A 130 -29.67 -18.93 -0.96
N MET A 131 -29.00 -19.88 -0.30
CA MET A 131 -29.70 -21.02 0.30
C MET A 131 -30.26 -20.58 1.65
N GLN A 132 -31.52 -20.14 1.61
CA GLN A 132 -32.40 -20.18 2.76
C GLN A 132 -32.61 -21.66 3.12
N ASN A 133 -31.89 -22.17 4.12
CA ASN A 133 -32.33 -23.37 4.81
C ASN A 133 -33.20 -22.94 5.99
N ASP A 134 -34.48 -23.09 5.71
CA ASP A 134 -35.63 -23.02 6.59
C ASP A 134 -35.50 -23.99 7.78
N HIS A 135 -36.20 -23.65 8.86
CA HIS A 135 -36.30 -24.33 10.14
C HIS A 135 -36.33 -25.86 10.07
N ARG A 136 -35.61 -26.48 11.02
CA ARG A 136 -36.16 -27.57 11.85
C ARG A 136 -35.68 -27.38 13.29
N ASP A 137 -36.58 -26.87 14.11
CA ASP A 137 -36.60 -27.19 15.53
C ASP A 137 -36.85 -28.70 15.64
N ASP A 138 -35.95 -29.41 16.29
CA ASP A 138 -36.22 -30.73 16.87
C ASP A 138 -35.70 -30.66 18.32
N ASP A 139 -36.53 -30.05 19.17
CA ASP A 139 -36.70 -30.52 20.54
C ASP A 139 -37.41 -31.88 20.46
N ASP A 140 -36.79 -32.96 20.94
CA ASP A 140 -37.45 -34.06 21.66
C ASP A 140 -36.41 -35.14 22.09
N ASP A 141 -36.49 -35.47 23.38
CA ASP A 141 -35.83 -36.54 24.19
C ASP A 141 -34.38 -36.37 24.71
#